data_AF-A0A2A6PNN8-F1
#
_entry.id   AF-A0A2A6PNN8-F1
#
_cell.length_a   1.000
_cell.length_b   1.000
_cell.length_c   1.000
_cell.angle_alpha   90.00
_cell.angle_beta   90.00
_cell.angle_gamma   90.00
#
_symmetry.space_group_name_H-M   'P 1'
#
loop_
_entity.id
_entity.type
_entity.pdbx_description
1 polymer ?
#
loop_
_entity_poly.entity_id
_entity_poly.type
_entity_poly.pdbx_seq_one_letter_code
_entity_poly.pdbx_strand_id
1 'polypeptide(L)'
;MIPSLSSMTLPHLRPASTPTSNTASSLQPVVSDATDAPTSGFRIDVSQVKPLQGATPIAAADHPVLRDLMATNWLMTHDTRAPQSEVADNAPENAYAQVKVDGKVVATLYNSGASAMTNAAAAKVGKLEDPPGLSGPDLAQWRADNYAERLGGTIEKASTAITQSQWTPRESASTAYSREQLDAAFQAMLAEGQKASARSQSAYLASGTQAGTSADFSA
;
A
#
# COMPACT_ATOMS: atom_id res chain seq x y z
N MET A 1 -28.05 -2.17 -69.61
CA MET A 1 -27.43 -3.43 -70.08
C MET A 1 -26.23 -3.74 -69.19
N ILE A 2 -25.89 -5.02 -69.05
CA ILE A 2 -24.70 -5.59 -68.37
C ILE A 2 -23.77 -6.20 -69.47
N PRO A 3 -22.50 -6.63 -69.23
CA PRO A 3 -21.69 -6.73 -67.99
C PRO A 3 -20.44 -5.78 -68.08
N SER A 4 -19.19 -5.98 -67.60
CA SER A 4 -18.52 -7.12 -66.95
C SER A 4 -17.24 -6.79 -66.15
N LEU A 5 -17.10 -7.49 -65.01
CA LEU A 5 -15.93 -8.11 -64.36
C LEU A 5 -14.46 -7.78 -64.77
N SER A 6 -13.60 -7.58 -63.76
CA SER A 6 -12.56 -8.55 -63.33
C SER A 6 -11.92 -8.21 -61.96
N SER A 7 -11.37 -9.23 -61.28
CA SER A 7 -10.77 -9.19 -59.92
C SER A 7 -9.24 -8.90 -59.98
N MET A 8 -8.45 -8.73 -58.92
CA MET A 8 -8.50 -9.08 -57.47
C MET A 8 -8.13 -7.83 -56.59
N THR A 9 -7.78 -7.83 -55.28
CA THR A 9 -7.26 -8.83 -54.32
C THR A 9 -7.66 -8.48 -52.86
N LEU A 10 -6.98 -9.06 -51.84
CA LEU A 10 -7.44 -9.12 -50.44
C LEU A 10 -7.00 -7.93 -49.54
N PRO A 11 -7.81 -7.57 -48.52
CA PRO A 11 -7.47 -6.57 -47.50
C PRO A 11 -6.77 -7.17 -46.26
N HIS A 12 -6.30 -6.30 -45.36
CA HIS A 12 -5.99 -6.63 -43.97
C HIS A 12 -6.92 -5.86 -43.03
N LEU A 13 -7.82 -6.57 -42.35
CA LEU A 13 -8.65 -6.06 -41.26
C LEU A 13 -8.59 -7.03 -40.09
N ARG A 14 -8.36 -6.48 -38.89
CA ARG A 14 -8.29 -7.22 -37.62
C ARG A 14 -9.69 -7.26 -36.99
N PRO A 15 -10.30 -8.44 -36.79
CA PRO A 15 -11.60 -8.53 -36.12
C PRO A 15 -11.45 -8.22 -34.61
N ALA A 16 -12.54 -7.72 -34.02
CA ALA A 16 -12.67 -7.52 -32.58
C ALA A 16 -13.04 -8.82 -31.85
N SER A 17 -12.84 -8.86 -30.53
CA SER A 17 -13.21 -10.00 -29.68
C SER A 17 -14.34 -9.61 -28.71
N THR A 18 -15.42 -10.38 -28.73
CA THR A 18 -16.49 -10.37 -27.71
C THR A 18 -16.88 -11.81 -27.34
N PRO A 19 -17.45 -12.06 -26.14
CA PRO A 19 -17.32 -13.35 -25.47
C PRO A 19 -18.61 -14.19 -25.43
N THR A 20 -18.48 -15.49 -25.14
CA THR A 20 -19.59 -16.32 -24.62
C THR A 20 -19.10 -17.31 -23.54
N SER A 21 -20.00 -17.63 -22.62
CA SER A 21 -19.80 -18.35 -21.35
C SER A 21 -19.40 -19.83 -21.46
N ASN A 22 -18.80 -20.35 -20.36
CA ASN A 22 -18.70 -21.78 -20.09
C ASN A 22 -20.03 -22.35 -19.58
N THR A 23 -20.42 -23.53 -20.06
CA THR A 23 -21.46 -24.39 -19.45
C THR A 23 -20.85 -25.73 -19.05
N ALA A 24 -21.28 -26.27 -17.91
CA ALA A 24 -20.78 -27.54 -17.40
C ALA A 24 -21.61 -28.73 -17.92
N SER A 25 -20.96 -29.86 -18.16
CA SER A 25 -21.60 -31.18 -18.19
C SER A 25 -20.61 -32.25 -17.72
N SER A 26 -21.14 -33.36 -17.20
CA SER A 26 -20.49 -34.25 -16.23
C SER A 26 -20.16 -35.65 -16.77
N LEU A 27 -19.41 -36.43 -15.97
CA LEU A 27 -19.13 -37.88 -16.11
C LEU A 27 -18.16 -38.23 -17.27
N GLN A 28 -17.14 -39.10 -17.17
CA GLN A 28 -16.77 -40.19 -16.24
C GLN A 28 -15.23 -40.26 -16.05
N PRO A 29 -14.70 -41.04 -15.08
CA PRO A 29 -13.25 -41.26 -14.95
C PRO A 29 -12.73 -42.28 -15.98
N VAL A 30 -11.84 -41.85 -16.87
CA VAL A 30 -11.00 -42.72 -17.70
C VAL A 30 -9.70 -43.00 -16.95
N VAL A 31 -9.36 -44.30 -16.81
CA VAL A 31 -8.07 -44.76 -16.27
C VAL A 31 -7.09 -44.97 -17.44
N SER A 32 -5.80 -44.75 -17.19
CA SER A 32 -4.67 -44.68 -18.15
C SER A 32 -4.51 -43.27 -18.77
N ASP A 33 -3.30 -42.71 -18.90
CA ASP A 33 -1.94 -43.28 -18.74
C ASP A 33 -0.95 -42.23 -18.18
N ALA A 34 0.26 -42.64 -17.83
CA ALA A 34 1.25 -41.80 -17.15
C ALA A 34 1.89 -40.74 -18.08
N THR A 35 1.61 -39.46 -17.82
CA THR A 35 2.47 -38.34 -18.21
C THR A 35 2.32 -37.20 -17.19
N ASP A 36 3.09 -37.28 -16.10
CA ASP A 36 3.19 -36.20 -15.12
C ASP A 36 3.85 -34.97 -15.77
N ALA A 37 3.03 -33.99 -16.15
CA ALA A 37 3.51 -32.65 -16.48
C ALA A 37 3.95 -31.97 -15.16
N PRO A 38 5.25 -31.68 -14.95
CA PRO A 38 5.74 -31.22 -13.66
C PRO A 38 5.18 -29.84 -13.33
N THR A 39 4.24 -29.78 -12.38
CA THR A 39 3.78 -28.52 -11.78
C THR A 39 4.92 -27.96 -10.92
N SER A 40 5.79 -27.18 -11.57
CA SER A 40 7.02 -26.62 -11.01
C SER A 40 6.77 -25.47 -10.00
N GLY A 41 5.93 -25.73 -9.01
CA GLY A 41 5.94 -24.95 -7.77
C GLY A 41 7.24 -25.21 -7.01
N PHE A 42 7.86 -24.16 -6.48
CA PHE A 42 9.10 -24.26 -5.69
C PHE A 42 8.86 -25.11 -4.43
N ARG A 43 9.22 -26.40 -4.48
CA ARG A 43 9.29 -27.27 -3.31
C ARG A 43 10.69 -27.19 -2.71
N ILE A 44 10.81 -26.58 -1.53
CA ILE A 44 12.04 -26.63 -0.74
C ILE A 44 12.12 -28.03 -0.12
N ASP A 45 13.10 -28.82 -0.55
CA ASP A 45 13.43 -30.07 0.13
C ASP A 45 14.10 -29.74 1.48
N VAL A 46 13.35 -29.94 2.57
CA VAL A 46 13.81 -29.70 3.93
C VAL A 46 15.00 -30.59 4.34
N SER A 47 15.27 -31.70 3.64
CA SER A 47 16.49 -32.50 3.86
C SER A 47 17.76 -31.81 3.35
N GLN A 48 17.64 -30.88 2.39
CA GLN A 48 18.75 -30.10 1.84
C GLN A 48 19.01 -28.79 2.63
N VAL A 49 18.13 -28.43 3.57
CA VAL A 49 18.26 -27.20 4.37
C VAL A 49 19.32 -27.42 5.45
N LYS A 50 20.57 -27.06 5.13
CA LYS A 50 21.68 -27.08 6.09
C LYS A 50 21.38 -26.12 7.26
N PRO A 51 21.33 -26.60 8.53
CA PRO A 51 21.10 -25.72 9.67
C PRO A 51 22.28 -24.75 9.86
N LEU A 52 21.98 -23.52 10.29
CA LEU A 52 22.95 -22.47 10.56
C LEU A 52 23.73 -22.74 11.87
N GLN A 53 24.69 -23.68 11.79
CA GLN A 53 25.61 -23.97 12.89
C GLN A 53 26.50 -22.74 13.17
N GLY A 54 26.56 -22.32 14.44
CA GLY A 54 27.37 -21.18 14.90
C GLY A 54 26.67 -19.81 14.85
N ALA A 55 25.45 -19.70 14.33
CA ALA A 55 24.67 -18.47 14.44
C ALA A 55 24.02 -18.37 15.83
N THR A 56 24.43 -17.42 16.65
CA THR A 56 23.72 -17.08 17.90
C THR A 56 22.40 -16.37 17.56
N PRO A 57 21.22 -16.91 17.94
CA PRO A 57 19.96 -16.22 17.73
C PRO A 57 19.89 -14.99 18.63
N ILE A 58 19.87 -13.79 18.04
CA ILE A 58 19.66 -12.55 18.78
C ILE A 58 18.18 -12.47 19.15
N ALA A 59 17.83 -12.66 20.42
CA ALA A 59 16.48 -12.40 20.87
C ALA A 59 16.21 -10.89 20.88
N ALA A 60 15.08 -10.45 20.32
CA ALA A 60 14.75 -9.03 20.25
C ALA A 60 14.63 -8.35 21.63
N ALA A 61 14.44 -9.14 22.70
CA ALA A 61 14.41 -8.66 24.07
C ALA A 61 15.79 -8.17 24.59
N ASP A 62 16.88 -8.73 24.07
CA ASP A 62 18.25 -8.50 24.55
C ASP A 62 18.89 -7.23 23.94
N HIS A 63 18.32 -6.72 22.85
CA HIS A 63 18.80 -5.53 22.16
C HIS A 63 17.82 -4.36 22.34
N PRO A 64 18.09 -3.40 23.25
CA PRO A 64 17.08 -2.44 23.72
C PRO A 64 16.49 -1.59 22.58
N VAL A 65 17.32 -1.11 21.64
CA VAL A 65 16.87 -0.34 20.47
C VAL A 65 15.90 -1.14 19.58
N LEU A 66 16.05 -2.48 19.51
CA LEU A 66 15.18 -3.34 18.70
C LEU A 66 13.85 -3.63 19.41
N ARG A 67 13.91 -3.90 20.72
CA ARG A 67 12.74 -3.98 21.61
C ARG A 67 11.90 -2.71 21.54
N ASP A 68 12.54 -1.54 21.65
CA ASP A 68 11.85 -0.25 21.68
C ASP A 68 11.22 0.10 20.32
N LEU A 69 11.90 -0.25 19.21
CA LEU A 69 11.34 -0.14 17.86
C LEU A 69 10.12 -1.06 17.66
N MET A 70 10.20 -2.32 18.11
CA MET A 70 9.08 -3.26 18.04
C MET A 70 7.89 -2.79 18.90
N ALA A 71 8.15 -2.31 20.12
CA ALA A 71 7.14 -1.76 21.02
C ALA A 71 6.48 -0.51 20.42
N THR A 72 7.26 0.41 19.85
CA THR A 72 6.76 1.62 19.16
C THR A 72 5.85 1.25 18.00
N ASN A 73 6.25 0.31 17.14
CA ASN A 73 5.45 -0.14 15.99
C ASN A 73 4.17 -0.89 16.42
N TRP A 74 4.25 -1.72 17.47
CA TRP A 74 3.07 -2.39 18.03
C TRP A 74 2.10 -1.35 18.61
N LEU A 75 2.59 -0.35 19.34
CA LEU A 75 1.77 0.77 19.83
C LEU A 75 1.14 1.56 18.68
N MET A 76 1.90 1.98 17.67
CA MET A 76 1.35 2.68 16.49
C MET A 76 0.28 1.88 15.74
N THR A 77 0.27 0.54 15.87
CA THR A 77 -0.74 -0.35 15.26
C THR A 77 -1.97 -0.55 16.17
N HIS A 78 -1.82 -0.41 17.49
CA HIS A 78 -2.88 -0.64 18.49
C HIS A 78 -3.45 0.64 19.13
N ASP A 79 -2.80 1.79 18.93
CA ASP A 79 -3.21 3.07 19.49
C ASP A 79 -4.33 3.70 18.65
N THR A 80 -5.55 3.26 18.93
CA THR A 80 -6.79 3.79 18.34
C THR A 80 -7.14 5.22 18.80
N ARG A 81 -6.25 5.89 19.55
CA ARG A 81 -6.45 7.27 20.04
C ARG A 81 -5.74 8.34 19.23
N ALA A 82 -4.95 7.98 18.22
CA ALA A 82 -4.43 8.96 17.27
C ALA A 82 -5.62 9.77 16.69
N PRO A 83 -5.69 11.10 16.88
CA PRO A 83 -6.76 11.91 16.30
C PRO A 83 -6.49 12.02 14.80
N GLN A 84 -6.87 10.99 14.04
CA GLN A 84 -6.92 11.05 12.59
C GLN A 84 -7.88 12.18 12.22
N SER A 85 -7.33 13.32 11.77
CA SER A 85 -8.15 14.39 11.23
C SER A 85 -8.88 13.83 10.02
N GLU A 86 -10.20 13.66 10.13
CA GLU A 86 -11.04 12.87 9.21
C GLU A 86 -10.89 13.32 7.74
N VAL A 87 -10.57 14.59 7.55
CA VAL A 87 -10.23 15.22 6.27
C VAL A 87 -8.72 15.24 6.09
N ALA A 88 -8.19 14.65 5.01
CA ALA A 88 -6.76 14.68 4.69
C ALA A 88 -6.25 16.10 4.33
N ASP A 89 -4.97 16.37 4.57
CA ASP A 89 -4.32 17.67 4.26
C ASP A 89 -4.45 18.08 2.79
N ASN A 90 -4.47 17.11 1.87
CA ASN A 90 -4.59 17.30 0.43
C ASN A 90 -6.05 17.24 -0.08
N ALA A 91 -7.04 17.26 0.80
CA ALA A 91 -8.45 17.29 0.42
C ALA A 91 -8.84 18.63 -0.24
N PRO A 92 -9.80 18.67 -1.18
CA PRO A 92 -10.20 19.90 -1.89
C PRO A 92 -10.59 21.07 -0.99
N GLU A 93 -11.26 20.80 0.13
CA GLU A 93 -11.66 21.76 1.16
C GLU A 93 -10.48 22.41 1.90
N ASN A 94 -9.30 21.81 1.83
CA ASN A 94 -8.05 22.35 2.37
C ASN A 94 -7.25 23.14 1.33
N ALA A 95 -7.75 23.37 0.11
CA ALA A 95 -7.00 24.09 -0.92
C ALA A 95 -6.75 25.57 -0.52
N TYR A 96 -5.51 26.02 -0.70
CA TYR A 96 -5.09 27.42 -0.55
C TYR A 96 -4.98 28.11 -1.91
N ALA A 97 -4.28 27.50 -2.88
CA ALA A 97 -4.10 28.08 -4.20
C ALA A 97 -3.81 27.02 -5.27
N GLN A 98 -3.98 27.39 -6.53
CA GLN A 98 -3.55 26.63 -7.70
C GLN A 98 -2.58 27.48 -8.53
N VAL A 99 -1.49 26.88 -9.00
CA VAL A 99 -0.62 27.48 -10.00
C VAL A 99 -1.00 26.94 -11.37
N LYS A 100 -1.32 27.84 -12.31
CA LYS A 100 -1.75 27.51 -13.66
C LYS A 100 -0.73 27.98 -14.70
N VAL A 101 -0.43 27.12 -15.66
CA VAL A 101 0.38 27.44 -16.86
C VAL A 101 -0.47 27.11 -18.07
N ASP A 102 -0.56 28.02 -19.04
CA ASP A 102 -1.46 27.91 -20.21
C ASP A 102 -2.92 27.57 -19.82
N GLY A 103 -3.39 28.12 -18.69
CA GLY A 103 -4.71 27.85 -18.10
C GLY A 103 -4.87 26.49 -17.41
N LYS A 104 -3.87 25.60 -17.47
CA LYS A 104 -3.90 24.27 -16.86
C LYS A 104 -3.27 24.28 -15.48
N VAL A 105 -3.93 23.65 -14.50
CA VAL A 105 -3.37 23.46 -13.16
C VAL A 105 -2.14 22.57 -13.24
N VAL A 106 -0.99 23.09 -12.80
CA VAL A 106 0.28 22.35 -12.76
C VAL A 106 0.74 22.04 -11.33
N ALA A 107 0.28 22.82 -10.35
CA ALA A 107 0.41 22.58 -8.92
C ALA A 107 -0.84 23.06 -8.16
N THR A 108 -1.19 22.36 -7.07
CA THR A 108 -2.19 22.73 -6.07
C THR A 108 -1.51 22.80 -4.71
N LEU A 109 -1.78 23.85 -3.97
CA LEU A 109 -1.21 24.12 -2.64
C LEU A 109 -2.34 24.18 -1.61
N TYR A 110 -2.06 23.70 -0.40
CA TYR A 110 -3.05 23.47 0.65
C TYR A 110 -2.75 24.30 1.89
N ASN A 111 -3.78 24.55 2.71
CA ASN A 111 -3.72 25.42 3.88
C ASN A 111 -2.70 24.96 4.94
N SER A 112 -2.24 23.70 4.95
CA SER A 112 -1.14 23.27 5.83
C SER A 112 0.27 23.62 5.34
N GLY A 113 0.39 24.21 4.15
CA GLY A 113 1.63 24.42 3.43
C GLY A 113 1.98 23.30 2.44
N ALA A 114 1.29 22.15 2.53
CA ALA A 114 1.48 21.03 1.61
C ALA A 114 1.18 21.39 0.14
N SER A 115 1.75 20.65 -0.81
CA SER A 115 1.53 20.89 -2.24
C SER A 115 1.58 19.59 -3.05
N ALA A 116 0.63 19.43 -3.97
CA ALA A 116 0.63 18.41 -5.01
C ALA A 116 0.95 19.06 -6.37
N MET A 117 1.76 18.42 -7.21
CA MET A 117 2.11 18.97 -8.53
C MET A 117 2.39 17.86 -9.56
N THR A 118 2.34 18.22 -10.83
CA THR A 118 2.71 17.29 -11.92
C THR A 118 4.22 17.04 -11.95
N ASN A 119 4.64 15.84 -12.37
CA ASN A 119 6.07 15.49 -12.47
C ASN A 119 6.85 16.48 -13.36
N ALA A 120 6.21 17.02 -14.41
CA ALA A 120 6.81 18.03 -15.29
C ALA A 120 6.98 19.40 -14.60
N ALA A 121 6.07 19.77 -13.68
CA ALA A 121 6.23 20.95 -12.83
C ALA A 121 7.34 20.75 -11.79
N ALA A 122 7.37 19.59 -11.11
CA ALA A 122 8.42 19.25 -10.15
C ALA A 122 9.82 19.31 -10.79
N ALA A 123 9.97 18.75 -12.00
CA ALA A 123 11.24 18.81 -12.74
C ALA A 123 11.68 20.24 -13.12
N LYS A 124 10.73 21.17 -13.34
CA LYS A 124 11.02 22.59 -13.62
C LYS A 124 11.30 23.42 -12.36
N VAL A 125 10.55 23.20 -11.28
CA VAL A 125 10.79 23.85 -9.98
C VAL A 125 12.16 23.44 -9.42
N GLY A 126 12.55 22.18 -9.64
CA GLY A 126 13.84 21.62 -9.24
C GLY A 126 13.97 21.54 -7.72
N LYS A 127 15.18 21.78 -7.20
CA LYS A 127 15.35 22.02 -5.77
C LYS A 127 14.77 23.37 -5.37
N LEU A 128 13.78 23.33 -4.48
CA LEU A 128 13.34 24.44 -3.65
C LEU A 128 13.40 23.93 -2.21
N GLU A 129 14.11 24.65 -1.35
CA GLU A 129 14.25 24.33 0.07
C GLU A 129 13.39 25.35 0.85
N ASP A 130 12.52 24.87 1.73
CA ASP A 130 11.56 25.73 2.43
C ASP A 130 12.27 26.64 3.47
N PRO A 131 11.87 27.91 3.59
CA PRO A 131 12.44 28.82 4.59
C PRO A 131 12.11 28.34 6.02
N PRO A 132 13.09 28.35 6.93
CA PRO A 132 12.91 27.83 8.28
C PRO A 132 11.87 28.65 9.07
N GLY A 133 11.00 27.96 9.79
CA GLY A 133 9.95 28.56 10.63
C GLY A 133 8.64 28.88 9.91
N LEU A 134 8.59 28.79 8.58
CA LEU A 134 7.34 28.92 7.82
C LEU A 134 6.55 27.61 7.80
N SER A 135 5.23 27.71 7.97
CA SER A 135 4.27 26.60 8.01
C SER A 135 2.87 27.13 7.65
N GLY A 136 1.89 26.26 7.37
CA GLY A 136 0.51 26.69 7.16
C GLY A 136 0.30 27.55 5.89
N PRO A 137 -0.70 28.45 5.88
CA PRO A 137 -1.01 29.30 4.75
C PRO A 137 0.14 30.21 4.29
N ASP A 138 1.02 30.67 5.19
CA ASP A 138 2.16 31.51 4.81
C ASP A 138 3.22 30.70 4.04
N LEU A 139 3.43 29.42 4.40
CA LEU A 139 4.25 28.50 3.60
C LEU A 139 3.57 28.16 2.26
N ALA A 140 2.24 28.01 2.25
CA ALA A 140 1.47 27.79 1.03
C ALA A 140 1.57 28.99 0.08
N GLN A 141 1.54 30.22 0.60
CA GLN A 141 1.77 31.45 -0.17
C GLN A 141 3.18 31.48 -0.74
N TRP A 142 4.20 31.33 0.10
CA TRP A 142 5.60 31.38 -0.33
C TRP A 142 5.93 30.33 -1.41
N ARG A 143 5.40 29.11 -1.28
CA ARG A 143 5.51 28.07 -2.30
C ARG A 143 4.75 28.44 -3.58
N ALA A 144 3.54 29.00 -3.48
CA ALA A 144 2.76 29.41 -4.66
C ALA A 144 3.49 30.47 -5.49
N ASP A 145 4.09 31.46 -4.83
CA ASP A 145 4.88 32.52 -5.47
C ASP A 145 6.13 31.95 -6.18
N ASN A 146 6.92 31.12 -5.48
CA ASN A 146 8.10 30.46 -6.04
C ASN A 146 7.76 29.51 -7.20
N TYR A 147 6.63 28.80 -7.13
CA TYR A 147 6.18 27.91 -8.21
C TYR A 147 5.68 28.71 -9.42
N ALA A 148 4.95 29.80 -9.22
CA ALA A 148 4.50 30.66 -10.32
C ALA A 148 5.68 31.29 -11.06
N GLU A 149 6.66 31.84 -10.33
CA GLU A 149 7.90 32.39 -10.89
C GLU A 149 8.67 31.35 -11.72
N ARG A 150 8.97 30.18 -11.13
CA ARG A 150 9.77 29.13 -11.79
C ARG A 150 9.06 28.41 -12.94
N LEU A 151 7.73 28.40 -12.96
CA LEU A 151 6.93 27.74 -14.00
C LEU A 151 6.45 28.67 -15.11
N GLY A 152 6.56 30.00 -14.92
CA GLY A 152 5.94 31.00 -15.81
C GLY A 152 4.41 30.99 -15.71
N GLY A 153 3.88 30.72 -14.52
CA GLY A 153 2.45 30.52 -14.26
C GLY A 153 1.76 31.69 -13.55
N THR A 154 0.44 31.61 -13.44
CA THR A 154 -0.38 32.49 -12.61
C THR A 154 -0.89 31.75 -11.37
N ILE A 155 -1.12 32.49 -10.28
CA ILE A 155 -1.68 31.97 -9.03
C ILE A 155 -3.18 32.27 -9.00
N GLU A 156 -3.99 31.25 -8.77
CA GLU A 156 -5.42 31.37 -8.51
C GLU A 156 -5.69 30.93 -7.07
N LYS A 157 -6.05 31.88 -6.20
CA LYS A 157 -6.32 31.61 -4.78
C LYS A 157 -7.70 30.98 -4.61
N ALA A 158 -7.79 29.91 -3.83
CA ALA A 158 -9.03 29.17 -3.63
C ALA A 158 -10.00 29.92 -2.70
N SER A 159 -11.31 29.66 -2.83
CA SER A 159 -12.34 30.17 -1.90
C SER A 159 -12.21 29.59 -0.49
N THR A 160 -11.49 28.48 -0.35
CA THR A 160 -11.15 27.77 0.90
C THR A 160 -9.84 28.25 1.55
N ALA A 161 -9.18 29.25 0.96
CA ALA A 161 -7.89 29.74 1.45
C ALA A 161 -8.02 30.59 2.72
N ILE A 162 -7.44 30.12 3.82
CA ILE A 162 -7.49 30.82 5.12
C ILE A 162 -6.21 31.64 5.37
N THR A 163 -6.22 32.51 6.38
CA THR A 163 -5.02 33.23 6.85
C THR A 163 -4.21 32.39 7.84
N GLN A 164 -2.93 32.71 8.04
CA GLN A 164 -2.11 32.09 9.09
C GLN A 164 -2.76 32.16 10.48
N SER A 165 -3.43 33.28 10.79
CA SER A 165 -4.16 33.51 12.04
C SER A 165 -5.46 32.71 12.18
N GLN A 166 -5.96 32.10 11.09
CA GLN A 166 -7.10 31.18 11.08
C GLN A 166 -6.65 29.72 11.05
N TRP A 167 -5.38 29.45 10.73
CA TRP A 167 -4.84 28.10 10.64
C TRP A 167 -4.36 27.59 12.01
N THR A 168 -4.98 26.52 12.47
CA THR A 168 -4.49 25.74 13.60
C THR A 168 -3.58 24.62 13.06
N PRO A 169 -2.33 24.49 13.53
CA PRO A 169 -1.52 23.31 13.25
C PRO A 169 -2.27 22.05 13.68
N ARG A 170 -2.36 21.07 12.79
CA ARG A 170 -2.92 19.75 13.13
C ARG A 170 -1.98 19.08 14.12
N GLU A 171 -2.54 18.45 15.16
CA GLU A 171 -1.76 17.66 16.11
C GLU A 171 -1.09 16.49 15.36
N SER A 172 0.17 16.68 15.00
CA SER A 172 1.03 15.60 14.57
C SER A 172 1.19 14.66 15.75
N ALA A 173 0.79 13.40 15.60
CA ALA A 173 0.89 12.39 16.65
C ALA A 173 2.35 11.96 16.88
N SER A 174 3.18 12.90 17.36
CA SER A 174 4.50 12.65 17.93
C SER A 174 4.33 12.05 19.32
N THR A 175 3.74 10.85 19.39
CA THR A 175 3.47 10.15 20.63
C THR A 175 4.79 9.68 21.23
N ALA A 176 5.37 10.52 22.09
CA ALA A 176 6.56 10.21 22.85
C ALA A 176 6.21 9.18 23.93
N TYR A 177 6.21 7.90 23.55
CA TYR A 177 5.90 6.80 24.45
C TYR A 177 6.90 6.74 25.62
N SER A 178 6.37 6.59 26.83
CA SER A 178 7.19 6.43 28.04
C SER A 178 7.87 5.05 28.07
N ARG A 179 8.91 4.89 28.91
CA ARG A 179 9.61 3.60 29.09
C ARG A 179 8.63 2.50 29.48
N GLU A 180 7.69 2.82 30.36
CA GLU A 180 6.66 1.93 30.89
C GLU A 180 5.66 1.54 29.80
N GLN A 181 5.29 2.46 28.91
CA GLN A 181 4.43 2.18 27.76
C GLN A 181 5.11 1.25 26.75
N LEU A 182 6.37 1.51 26.40
CA LEU A 182 7.16 0.64 25.52
C LEU A 182 7.36 -0.76 26.13
N ASP A 183 7.60 -0.83 27.44
CA ASP A 183 7.81 -2.11 28.13
C ASP A 183 6.53 -2.93 28.26
N ALA A 184 5.39 -2.28 28.55
CA ALA A 184 4.08 -2.93 28.54
C ALA A 184 3.68 -3.40 27.13
N ALA A 185 3.95 -2.60 26.10
CA ALA A 185 3.70 -2.95 24.70
C ALA A 185 4.54 -4.16 24.23
N PHE A 186 5.82 -4.20 24.59
CA PHE A 186 6.68 -5.34 24.26
C PHE A 186 6.20 -6.63 24.94
N GLN A 187 5.76 -6.56 26.20
CA GLN A 187 5.15 -7.71 26.89
C GLN A 187 3.82 -8.14 26.24
N ALA A 188 2.97 -7.19 25.85
CA ALA A 188 1.70 -7.47 25.17
C ALA A 188 1.92 -8.17 23.82
N MET A 189 2.85 -7.67 23.01
CA MET A 189 3.25 -8.26 21.73
C MET A 189 3.76 -9.70 21.88
N LEU A 190 4.60 -9.98 22.89
CA LEU A 190 5.08 -11.34 23.16
C LEU A 190 3.94 -12.28 23.60
N ALA A 191 3.04 -11.82 24.48
CA ALA A 191 1.88 -12.59 24.92
C ALA A 191 0.86 -12.84 23.80
N GLU A 192 0.75 -11.92 22.83
CA GLU A 192 -0.06 -12.08 21.63
C GLU A 192 0.55 -13.12 20.67
N GLY A 193 1.85 -13.04 20.38
CA GLY A 193 2.56 -14.02 19.56
C GLY A 193 2.48 -15.45 20.11
N GLN A 194 2.55 -15.60 21.44
CA GLN A 194 2.32 -16.89 22.12
C GLN A 194 0.88 -17.40 21.94
N LYS A 195 -0.14 -16.54 22.07
CA LYS A 195 -1.55 -16.93 21.83
C LYS A 195 -1.79 -17.32 20.38
N ALA A 196 -1.16 -16.65 19.42
CA ALA A 196 -1.24 -16.98 18.01
C ALA A 196 -0.62 -18.35 17.70
N SER A 197 0.60 -18.62 18.18
CA SER A 197 1.27 -19.91 17.96
C SER A 197 0.53 -21.09 18.59
N ALA A 198 -0.03 -20.91 19.79
CA ALA A 198 -0.86 -21.92 20.44
C ALA A 198 -2.12 -22.25 19.62
N ARG A 199 -2.83 -21.24 19.10
CA ARG A 199 -4.01 -21.43 18.22
C ARG A 199 -3.65 -22.22 16.97
N SER A 200 -2.53 -21.91 16.32
CA SER A 200 -2.06 -22.67 15.16
C SER A 200 -1.76 -24.13 15.50
N GLN A 201 -1.07 -24.40 16.61
CA GLN A 201 -0.81 -25.78 17.06
C GLN A 201 -2.09 -26.56 17.34
N SER A 202 -3.08 -25.95 18.02
CA SER A 202 -4.39 -26.57 18.25
C SER A 202 -5.13 -26.87 16.94
N ALA A 203 -5.06 -25.99 15.95
CA ALA A 203 -5.69 -26.21 14.64
C ALA A 203 -5.03 -27.38 13.88
N TYR A 204 -3.69 -27.49 13.88
CA TYR A 204 -2.99 -28.62 13.27
C TYR A 204 -3.30 -29.95 13.97
N LEU A 205 -3.33 -29.97 15.31
CA LEU A 205 -3.65 -31.17 16.08
C LEU A 205 -5.10 -31.63 15.86
N ALA A 206 -6.06 -30.70 15.88
CA ALA A 206 -7.46 -31.01 15.57
C ALA A 206 -7.66 -31.52 14.13
N SER A 207 -6.85 -31.04 13.18
CA SER A 207 -6.89 -31.52 11.79
C SER A 207 -6.36 -32.95 11.64
N GLY A 208 -5.46 -33.39 12.53
CA GLY A 208 -4.86 -34.72 12.50
C GLY A 208 -5.79 -35.85 12.94
N THR A 209 -6.79 -35.57 13.78
CA THR A 209 -7.65 -36.60 14.38
C THR A 209 -8.81 -37.09 13.52
N GLN A 210 -9.08 -36.47 12.36
CA GLN A 210 -10.25 -36.81 11.53
C GLN A 210 -9.98 -37.88 10.46
N ALA A 211 -8.73 -38.32 10.29
CA ALA A 211 -8.33 -39.31 9.28
C ALA A 211 -8.11 -40.72 9.89
N GLY A 212 -9.17 -41.36 10.42
CA GLY A 212 -8.98 -42.63 11.14
C GLY A 212 -10.19 -43.53 11.46
N THR A 213 -11.40 -43.29 10.93
CA THR A 213 -12.61 -44.03 11.42
C THR A 213 -13.62 -44.44 10.33
N SER A 214 -13.22 -45.31 9.39
CA SER A 214 -14.17 -46.16 8.62
C SER A 214 -13.47 -47.21 7.75
N ALA A 215 -13.19 -48.39 8.32
CA ALA A 215 -12.77 -49.59 7.58
C ALA A 215 -13.30 -50.84 8.29
N ASP A 216 -14.63 -50.97 8.35
CA ASP A 216 -15.30 -52.11 8.97
C ASP A 216 -15.31 -53.29 7.98
N PHE A 217 -14.54 -54.33 8.27
CA PHE A 217 -14.42 -55.52 7.44
C PHE A 217 -15.30 -56.63 8.00
N SER A 218 -16.29 -57.06 7.22
CA SER A 218 -17.01 -58.32 7.41
C SER A 218 -17.01 -59.13 6.11
N ALA A 219 -16.94 -60.45 6.25
CA ALA A 219 -16.82 -61.43 5.17
C ALA A 219 -17.96 -62.46 5.23
#